data_AF-T1AYS1-F1
#
_entry.id   AF-T1AYS1-F1
#
_cell.length_a   1.000
_cell.length_b   1.000
_cell.length_c   1.000
_cell.angle_alpha   90.00
_cell.angle_beta   90.00
_cell.angle_gamma   90.00
#
_symmetry.space_group_name_H-M   'P 1'
#
loop_
_entity.id
_entity.type
_entity.pdbx_description
1 polymer ?
#
loop_
_entity_poly.entity_id
_entity_poly.type
_entity_poly.pdbx_seq_one_letter_code
_entity_poly.pdbx_strand_id
1 'polypeptide(L)'
;MLDAHGAQLPLRLAGEPAARPGTRVLLAQTAQSRFVFEDVPSPPVPSLLRGFSAPVRLAGLSGQQLSFLATHDSDPFVRWDAGQRYATNALLAMAQSWRPGEAPALDRGVITAAAATLAGAEADPAFAAAALTLPSEAYLADQQEIVDPDAIHAVREAARRALGRALHDELRTAYDALADSGPYRVNGAAIGRRALRNACLAYLVAAGQPDSLRLAKAQFDHGANMTDVLAALAALSNVDCPQRAEALAEFHARWRGDALVLDKWFAIQATSTLPETPQTVRDLAAHPDFDLRNPNRVRALTGSFSVGNPVRFHAVSGEGYDFLADIILALDPLNPQVAARLVAPLGQWRRMDTARQAKMRAALQRIFAAP
;
A
#
# COMPACT_ATOMS: atom_id res chain seq x y z
N MET A 1 -11.07 -10.98 25.35
CA MET A 1 -10.65 -12.35 24.98
C MET A 1 -11.78 -12.96 24.15
N LEU A 2 -11.44 -13.74 23.14
CA LEU A 2 -12.39 -14.38 22.23
C LEU A 2 -12.36 -15.90 22.42
N ASP A 3 -13.50 -16.55 22.23
CA ASP A 3 -13.57 -18.01 22.12
C ASP A 3 -13.09 -18.51 20.73
N ALA A 4 -13.21 -19.82 20.48
CA ALA A 4 -12.81 -20.43 19.21
C ALA A 4 -13.67 -20.01 18.00
N HIS A 5 -14.79 -19.31 18.22
CA HIS A 5 -15.71 -18.84 17.18
C HIS A 5 -15.66 -17.32 17.00
N GLY A 6 -14.83 -16.61 17.78
CA GLY A 6 -14.69 -15.16 17.73
C GLY A 6 -15.67 -14.40 18.63
N ALA A 7 -16.49 -15.11 19.42
CA ALA A 7 -17.39 -14.47 20.35
C ALA A 7 -16.62 -13.97 21.58
N GLN A 8 -17.01 -12.80 22.08
CA GLN A 8 -16.39 -12.24 23.28
C GLN A 8 -16.76 -13.07 24.51
N LEU A 9 -15.74 -13.52 25.23
CA LEU A 9 -15.94 -14.21 26.51
C LEU A 9 -16.19 -13.18 27.62
N PRO A 10 -17.21 -13.38 28.49
CA PRO A 10 -17.30 -12.64 29.74
C PRO A 10 -16.11 -13.00 30.63
N LEU A 11 -15.46 -11.99 31.21
CA LEU A 11 -14.22 -12.20 31.98
C LEU A 11 -14.38 -11.74 33.42
N ARG A 12 -13.99 -12.60 34.37
CA ARG A 12 -13.83 -12.27 35.79
C ARG A 12 -12.35 -12.08 36.09
N LEU A 13 -11.94 -10.84 36.40
CA LEU A 13 -10.57 -10.59 36.86
C LEU A 13 -10.45 -11.10 38.31
N ALA A 14 -9.31 -11.69 38.67
CA ALA A 14 -9.06 -12.15 40.04
C ALA A 14 -9.30 -11.02 41.05
N GLY A 15 -10.12 -11.29 42.07
CA GLY A 15 -10.59 -10.30 43.05
C GLY A 15 -11.92 -9.61 42.70
N GLU A 16 -12.46 -9.79 41.49
CA GLU A 16 -13.81 -9.33 41.15
C GLU A 16 -14.88 -10.37 41.53
N PRO A 17 -16.09 -9.92 41.96
CA PRO A 17 -17.15 -10.83 42.44
C PRO A 17 -17.87 -11.60 41.31
N ALA A 18 -17.80 -11.13 40.07
CA ALA A 18 -18.50 -11.73 38.94
C ALA A 18 -17.81 -11.42 37.61
N ALA A 19 -17.98 -12.30 36.63
CA ALA A 19 -17.58 -12.02 35.26
C ALA A 19 -18.41 -10.85 34.70
N ARG A 20 -17.80 -10.01 33.86
CA ARG A 20 -18.58 -9.01 33.10
C ARG A 20 -18.27 -9.14 31.60
N PRO A 21 -19.26 -8.88 30.73
CA PRO A 21 -19.09 -8.94 29.29
C PRO A 21 -18.28 -7.73 28.78
N GLY A 22 -17.79 -7.83 27.54
CA GLY A 22 -17.22 -6.70 26.82
C GLY A 22 -15.71 -6.49 26.99
N THR A 23 -15.27 -5.28 26.63
CA THR A 23 -13.86 -4.87 26.66
C THR A 23 -13.44 -4.45 28.08
N ARG A 24 -12.20 -4.78 28.47
CA ARG A 24 -11.56 -4.38 29.73
C ARG A 24 -10.38 -3.45 29.48
N VAL A 25 -10.24 -2.41 30.32
CA VAL A 25 -9.03 -1.59 30.38
C VAL A 25 -8.16 -2.12 31.51
N LEU A 26 -6.94 -2.55 31.19
CA LEU A 26 -5.96 -3.03 32.15
C LEU A 26 -4.82 -2.01 32.24
N LEU A 27 -4.51 -1.53 33.44
CA LEU A 27 -3.45 -0.54 33.65
C LEU A 27 -2.14 -1.22 34.01
N ALA A 28 -1.22 -1.30 33.05
CA ALA A 28 0.14 -1.76 33.30
C ALA A 28 1.00 -0.60 33.85
N GLN A 29 1.08 -0.50 35.18
CA GLN A 29 1.74 0.62 35.87
C GLN A 29 3.22 0.36 36.22
N THR A 30 3.67 -0.87 36.02
CA THR A 30 5.02 -1.33 36.36
C THR A 30 5.69 -1.91 35.12
N ALA A 31 7.02 -2.11 35.19
CA ALA A 31 7.77 -2.79 34.13
C ALA A 31 7.22 -4.21 33.84
N GLN A 32 6.64 -4.86 34.85
CA GLN A 32 5.96 -6.14 34.72
C GLN A 32 4.66 -6.12 35.53
N SER A 33 3.53 -6.31 34.86
CA SER A 33 2.22 -6.47 35.47
C SER A 33 1.63 -7.83 35.10
N ARG A 34 0.89 -8.46 36.02
CA ARG A 34 0.20 -9.74 35.79
C ARG A 34 -1.29 -9.57 36.06
N PHE A 35 -2.10 -9.94 35.08
CA PHE A 35 -3.56 -9.97 35.19
C PHE A 35 -4.03 -11.42 35.06
N VAL A 36 -4.84 -11.89 36.01
CA VAL A 36 -5.35 -13.25 36.03
C VAL A 36 -6.86 -13.19 35.84
N PHE A 37 -7.35 -13.82 34.77
CA PHE A 37 -8.77 -14.02 34.55
C PHE A 37 -9.15 -15.44 34.98
N GLU A 38 -10.18 -15.55 35.80
CA GLU A 38 -10.68 -16.80 36.37
C GLU A 38 -11.91 -17.29 35.59
N ASP A 39 -12.25 -18.57 35.74
CA ASP A 39 -13.43 -19.20 35.14
C ASP A 39 -13.50 -19.11 33.60
N VAL A 40 -12.34 -19.16 32.94
CA VAL A 40 -12.25 -19.14 31.48
C VAL A 40 -12.48 -20.56 30.93
N PRO A 41 -13.58 -20.82 30.20
CA PRO A 41 -14.05 -22.19 29.90
C PRO A 41 -13.18 -22.95 28.87
N SER A 42 -12.40 -22.23 28.07
CA SER A 42 -11.53 -22.79 27.02
C SER A 42 -10.35 -21.85 26.76
N PRO A 43 -9.22 -22.33 26.18
CA PRO A 43 -8.11 -21.47 25.79
C PRO A 43 -8.56 -20.29 24.90
N PRO A 44 -8.45 -19.03 25.35
CA PRO A 44 -8.96 -17.90 24.60
C PRO A 44 -7.93 -17.35 23.61
N VAL A 45 -8.41 -16.65 22.58
CA VAL A 45 -7.57 -15.77 21.76
C VAL A 45 -7.59 -14.34 22.34
N PRO A 46 -6.42 -13.77 22.69
CA PRO A 46 -6.37 -12.44 23.31
C PRO A 46 -6.49 -11.34 22.24
N SER A 47 -7.62 -10.62 22.26
CA SER A 47 -7.79 -9.32 21.58
C SER A 47 -7.25 -8.21 22.48
N LEU A 48 -6.07 -7.69 22.16
CA LEU A 48 -5.32 -6.74 22.97
C LEU A 48 -5.21 -5.39 22.27
N LEU A 49 -5.02 -4.33 23.06
CA LEU A 49 -4.82 -2.96 22.55
C LEU A 49 -5.98 -2.47 21.66
N ARG A 50 -7.21 -2.90 21.96
CA ARG A 50 -8.45 -2.49 21.28
C ARG A 50 -8.56 -0.97 21.17
N GLY A 51 -8.99 -0.49 20.01
CA GLY A 51 -9.05 0.95 19.71
C GLY A 51 -7.71 1.69 19.84
N PHE A 52 -6.58 0.99 19.71
CA PHE A 52 -5.23 1.52 19.91
C PHE A 52 -5.08 2.21 21.28
N SER A 53 -5.45 1.51 22.36
CA SER A 53 -5.55 2.08 23.70
C SER A 53 -4.26 2.67 24.29
N ALA A 54 -3.09 2.38 23.70
CA ALA A 54 -1.81 3.00 24.03
C ALA A 54 -0.83 2.94 22.83
N PRO A 55 0.06 3.93 22.67
CA PRO A 55 1.01 3.99 21.56
C PRO A 55 2.26 3.11 21.81
N VAL A 56 2.06 1.79 21.84
CA VAL A 56 3.11 0.81 22.15
C VAL A 56 3.25 -0.26 21.07
N ARG A 57 4.40 -0.93 21.01
CA ARG A 57 4.61 -2.11 20.15
C ARG A 57 4.12 -3.36 20.88
N LEU A 58 3.13 -4.04 20.31
CA LEU A 58 2.59 -5.30 20.83
C LEU A 58 3.31 -6.51 20.21
N ALA A 59 3.80 -7.43 21.05
CA ALA A 59 4.46 -8.68 20.63
C ALA A 59 3.83 -9.90 21.33
N GLY A 60 4.15 -11.10 20.84
CA GLY A 60 3.77 -12.37 21.50
C GLY A 60 2.52 -13.07 20.95
N LEU A 61 1.86 -12.53 19.92
CA LEU A 61 0.80 -13.24 19.20
C LEU A 61 1.39 -14.18 18.15
N SER A 62 0.88 -15.41 18.08
CA SER A 62 1.27 -16.36 17.04
C SER A 62 0.64 -16.01 15.69
N GLY A 63 1.19 -16.55 14.59
CA GLY A 63 0.59 -16.40 13.25
C GLY A 63 -0.87 -16.89 13.19
N GLN A 64 -1.17 -18.00 13.88
CA GLN A 64 -2.53 -18.53 13.98
C GLN A 64 -3.46 -17.56 14.71
N GLN A 65 -3.00 -16.94 15.80
CA GLN A 65 -3.79 -15.93 16.52
C GLN A 65 -4.02 -14.68 15.68
N LEU A 66 -3.01 -14.21 14.94
CA LEU A 66 -3.15 -13.05 14.04
C LEU A 66 -4.17 -13.33 12.93
N SER A 67 -4.08 -14.49 12.27
CA SER A 67 -5.04 -14.92 11.24
C SER A 67 -6.46 -15.01 11.79
N PHE A 68 -6.61 -15.59 12.99
CA PHE A 68 -7.88 -15.67 13.69
C PHE A 68 -8.47 -14.28 13.99
N LEU A 69 -7.69 -13.39 14.58
CA LEU A 69 -8.13 -12.03 14.93
C LEU A 69 -8.50 -11.21 13.68
N ALA A 70 -7.73 -11.32 12.61
CA ALA A 70 -8.03 -10.65 11.33
C ALA A 70 -9.39 -11.06 10.77
N THR A 71 -9.77 -12.32 10.96
CA THR A 71 -11.00 -12.92 10.44
C THR A 71 -12.19 -12.67 11.36
N HIS A 72 -12.00 -12.79 12.68
CA HIS A 72 -13.10 -12.98 13.64
C HIS A 72 -13.23 -11.90 14.72
N ASP A 73 -12.24 -11.03 14.94
CA ASP A 73 -12.37 -10.04 16.02
C ASP A 73 -13.53 -9.09 15.75
N SER A 74 -14.24 -8.69 16.79
CA SER A 74 -15.30 -7.68 16.71
C SER A 74 -14.76 -6.24 16.68
N ASP A 75 -13.53 -6.03 17.15
CA ASP A 75 -12.91 -4.70 17.17
C ASP A 75 -12.24 -4.40 15.82
N PRO A 76 -12.69 -3.37 15.07
CA PRO A 76 -12.17 -3.10 13.73
C PRO A 76 -10.68 -2.75 13.73
N PHE A 77 -10.18 -2.08 14.77
CA PHE A 77 -8.75 -1.77 14.85
C PHE A 77 -7.92 -3.05 15.01
N VAL A 78 -8.33 -3.97 15.90
CA VAL A 78 -7.61 -5.24 16.09
C VAL A 78 -7.71 -6.13 14.85
N ARG A 79 -8.86 -6.20 14.19
CA ARG A 79 -8.98 -6.92 12.90
C ARG A 79 -7.99 -6.39 11.88
N TRP A 80 -7.94 -5.07 11.70
CA TRP A 80 -7.03 -4.41 10.78
C TRP A 80 -5.57 -4.65 11.17
N ASP A 81 -5.17 -4.39 12.42
CA ASP A 81 -3.77 -4.56 12.88
C ASP A 81 -3.32 -6.01 12.74
N ALA A 82 -4.15 -6.97 13.16
CA ALA A 82 -3.84 -8.39 13.05
C ALA A 82 -3.71 -8.82 11.57
N GLY A 83 -4.60 -8.32 10.70
CA GLY A 83 -4.53 -8.54 9.25
C GLY A 83 -3.25 -7.97 8.64
N GLN A 84 -2.89 -6.72 8.95
CA GLN A 84 -1.66 -6.09 8.47
C GLN A 84 -0.42 -6.85 8.93
N ARG A 85 -0.36 -7.24 10.21
CA ARG A 85 0.78 -8.00 10.77
C ARG A 85 0.87 -9.40 10.16
N TYR A 86 -0.26 -10.09 9.99
CA TYR A 86 -0.28 -11.40 9.34
C TYR A 86 0.19 -11.32 7.88
N ALA A 87 -0.35 -10.38 7.11
CA ALA A 87 0.05 -10.15 5.72
C ALA A 87 1.53 -9.74 5.61
N THR A 88 2.01 -8.88 6.52
CA THR A 88 3.43 -8.48 6.56
C THR A 88 4.34 -9.70 6.77
N ASN A 89 4.03 -10.54 7.77
CA ASN A 89 4.82 -11.75 8.04
C ASN A 89 4.81 -12.70 6.84
N ALA A 90 3.64 -12.90 6.21
CA ALA A 90 3.51 -13.76 5.04
C ALA A 90 4.33 -13.23 3.86
N LEU A 91 4.23 -11.93 3.54
CA LEU A 91 4.96 -11.31 2.43
C LEU A 91 6.47 -11.30 2.66
N LEU A 92 6.94 -11.07 3.89
CA LEU A 92 8.37 -11.14 4.22
C LEU A 92 8.91 -12.56 4.10
N ALA A 93 8.15 -13.58 4.55
CA ALA A 93 8.52 -14.98 4.37
C ALA A 93 8.57 -15.37 2.88
N MET A 94 7.61 -14.89 2.08
CA MET A 94 7.65 -15.03 0.62
C MET A 94 8.89 -14.35 0.04
N ALA A 95 9.24 -13.13 0.46
CA ALA A 95 10.38 -12.39 -0.08
C ALA A 95 11.72 -13.08 0.23
N GLN A 96 11.87 -13.67 1.42
CA GLN A 96 13.08 -14.42 1.81
C GLN A 96 13.29 -15.69 0.99
N SER A 97 12.19 -16.35 0.59
CA SER A 97 12.22 -17.60 -0.19
C SER A 97 12.18 -17.38 -1.69
N TRP A 98 11.78 -16.20 -2.16
CA TRP A 98 11.60 -15.89 -3.57
C TRP A 98 12.89 -16.01 -4.38
N ARG A 99 12.76 -16.51 -5.62
CA ARG A 99 13.81 -16.46 -6.65
C ARG A 99 13.26 -15.87 -7.95
N PRO A 100 14.11 -15.23 -8.77
CA PRO A 100 13.69 -14.73 -10.08
C PRO A 100 13.03 -15.81 -10.94
N GLY A 101 11.86 -15.50 -11.51
CA GLY A 101 11.08 -16.42 -12.34
C GLY A 101 10.11 -17.33 -11.58
N GLU A 102 10.16 -17.36 -10.24
CA GLU A 102 9.20 -18.10 -9.44
C GLU A 102 7.91 -17.30 -9.20
N ALA A 103 6.78 -18.00 -9.22
CA ALA A 103 5.48 -17.47 -8.81
C ALA A 103 5.22 -17.85 -7.34
N PRO A 104 5.47 -16.95 -6.37
CA PRO A 104 5.30 -17.28 -4.97
C PRO A 104 3.82 -17.48 -4.64
N ALA A 105 3.51 -18.53 -3.89
CA ALA A 105 2.16 -18.80 -3.44
C ALA A 105 1.82 -17.95 -2.22
N LEU A 106 0.67 -17.26 -2.25
CA LEU A 106 0.18 -16.50 -1.12
C LEU A 106 -0.37 -17.44 -0.03
N ASP A 107 -0.03 -17.15 1.22
CA ASP A 107 -0.59 -17.85 2.38
C ASP A 107 -2.12 -17.77 2.39
N ARG A 108 -2.79 -18.93 2.54
CA ARG A 108 -4.26 -19.03 2.48
C ARG A 108 -4.96 -18.21 3.55
N GLY A 109 -4.34 -17.98 4.71
CA GLY A 109 -4.91 -17.14 5.76
C GLY A 109 -5.09 -15.68 5.34
N VAL A 110 -4.24 -15.17 4.44
CA VAL A 110 -4.39 -13.81 3.89
C VAL A 110 -5.65 -13.74 3.03
N ILE A 111 -5.88 -14.78 2.22
CA ILE A 111 -7.09 -14.89 1.38
C ILE A 111 -8.34 -15.02 2.26
N THR A 112 -8.31 -15.87 3.30
CA THR A 112 -9.42 -16.05 4.24
C THR A 112 -9.79 -14.74 4.95
N ALA A 113 -8.80 -13.99 5.44
CA ALA A 113 -9.04 -12.70 6.10
C ALA A 113 -9.61 -11.65 5.14
N ALA A 114 -9.12 -11.60 3.90
CA ALA A 114 -9.65 -10.72 2.86
C ALA A 114 -11.09 -11.10 2.46
N ALA A 115 -11.41 -12.39 2.34
CA ALA A 115 -12.76 -12.88 2.08
C ALA A 115 -13.73 -12.47 3.20
N ALA A 116 -13.35 -12.67 4.46
CA ALA A 116 -14.15 -12.27 5.61
C ALA A 116 -14.34 -10.74 5.69
N THR A 117 -13.35 -9.98 5.24
CA THR A 117 -13.45 -8.52 5.12
C THR A 117 -14.46 -8.10 4.04
N LEU A 118 -14.40 -8.72 2.85
CA LEU A 118 -15.35 -8.45 1.76
C LEU A 118 -16.79 -8.84 2.13
N ALA A 119 -16.97 -9.99 2.81
CA ALA A 119 -18.29 -10.44 3.23
C ALA A 119 -18.99 -9.46 4.21
N GLY A 120 -18.22 -8.71 4.99
CA GLY A 120 -18.72 -7.68 5.91
C GLY A 120 -18.66 -6.24 5.37
N ALA A 121 -18.28 -6.06 4.10
CA ALA A 121 -17.88 -4.75 3.59
C ALA A 121 -19.04 -3.75 3.46
N GLU A 122 -20.29 -4.22 3.35
CA GLU A 122 -21.47 -3.35 3.31
C GLU A 122 -21.64 -2.55 4.61
N ALA A 123 -21.32 -3.16 5.76
CA ALA A 123 -21.48 -2.53 7.07
C ALA A 123 -20.50 -1.37 7.29
N ASP A 124 -19.27 -1.50 6.77
CA ASP A 124 -18.26 -0.45 6.83
C ASP A 124 -17.31 -0.53 5.60
N PRO A 125 -17.67 0.13 4.49
CA PRO A 125 -16.83 0.15 3.29
C PRO A 125 -15.47 0.81 3.51
N ALA A 126 -15.37 1.78 4.42
CA ALA A 126 -14.12 2.48 4.69
C ALA A 126 -13.12 1.53 5.40
N PHE A 127 -13.60 0.80 6.41
CA PHE A 127 -12.83 -0.26 7.06
C PHE A 127 -12.42 -1.32 6.05
N ALA A 128 -13.34 -1.83 5.22
CA ALA A 128 -13.04 -2.87 4.25
C ALA A 128 -11.95 -2.43 3.26
N ALA A 129 -12.02 -1.20 2.74
CA ALA A 129 -10.99 -0.65 1.87
C ALA A 129 -9.61 -0.59 2.54
N ALA A 130 -9.57 -0.16 3.81
CA ALA A 130 -8.34 -0.09 4.59
C ALA A 130 -7.76 -1.48 4.91
N ALA A 131 -8.60 -2.43 5.31
CA ALA A 131 -8.22 -3.80 5.67
C ALA A 131 -7.82 -4.65 4.45
N LEU A 132 -8.36 -4.34 3.26
CA LEU A 132 -7.92 -4.97 2.02
C LEU A 132 -6.62 -4.39 1.48
N THR A 133 -6.07 -3.30 2.05
CA THR A 133 -4.84 -2.69 1.56
C THR A 133 -3.62 -3.44 2.09
N LEU A 134 -2.95 -4.21 1.21
CA LEU A 134 -1.69 -4.88 1.55
C LEU A 134 -0.62 -3.87 2.04
N PRO A 135 0.28 -4.30 2.94
CA PRO A 135 1.44 -3.51 3.35
C PRO A 135 2.19 -2.93 2.13
N SER A 136 2.63 -1.68 2.25
CA SER A 136 3.37 -1.01 1.18
C SER A 136 4.78 -1.58 1.02
N GLU A 137 5.36 -1.43 -0.16
CA GLU A 137 6.74 -1.86 -0.40
C GLU A 137 7.73 -1.14 0.53
N ALA A 138 7.51 0.14 0.80
CA ALA A 138 8.30 0.90 1.77
C ALA A 138 8.18 0.33 3.20
N TYR A 139 6.98 -0.05 3.63
CA TYR A 139 6.79 -0.65 4.95
C TYR A 139 7.47 -2.01 5.07
N LEU A 140 7.38 -2.84 4.02
CA LEU A 140 8.06 -4.13 3.95
C LEU A 140 9.58 -3.97 3.95
N ALA A 141 10.10 -3.01 3.18
CA ALA A 141 11.52 -2.65 3.17
C ALA A 141 11.99 -2.24 4.58
N ASP A 142 11.21 -1.46 5.32
CA ASP A 142 11.52 -1.07 6.70
C ASP A 142 11.60 -2.23 7.70
N GLN A 143 11.03 -3.39 7.37
CA GLN A 143 11.17 -4.60 8.19
C GLN A 143 12.43 -5.42 7.86
N GLN A 144 13.19 -5.07 6.82
CA GLN A 144 14.40 -5.76 6.41
C GLN A 144 15.67 -4.99 6.79
N GLU A 145 16.69 -5.71 7.24
CA GLU A 145 18.03 -5.15 7.47
C GLU A 145 18.69 -4.76 6.15
N ILE A 146 18.77 -5.73 5.23
CA ILE A 146 19.14 -5.54 3.83
C ILE A 146 17.88 -5.72 2.98
N VAL A 147 17.50 -4.65 2.29
CA VAL A 147 16.32 -4.54 1.45
C VAL A 147 16.60 -5.19 0.10
N ASP A 148 15.65 -6.02 -0.33
CA ASP A 148 15.59 -6.54 -1.70
C ASP A 148 14.33 -5.96 -2.38
N PRO A 149 14.46 -4.86 -3.14
CA PRO A 149 13.33 -4.21 -3.80
C PRO A 149 12.65 -5.10 -4.84
N ASP A 150 13.41 -5.98 -5.50
CA ASP A 150 12.88 -6.87 -6.55
C ASP A 150 12.02 -7.97 -5.92
N ALA A 151 12.52 -8.60 -4.84
CA ALA A 151 11.78 -9.61 -4.11
C ALA A 151 10.49 -9.04 -3.49
N ILE A 152 10.58 -7.88 -2.82
CA ILE A 152 9.41 -7.20 -2.23
C ILE A 152 8.34 -6.94 -3.29
N HIS A 153 8.74 -6.35 -4.43
CA HIS A 153 7.81 -6.04 -5.50
C HIS A 153 7.17 -7.31 -6.08
N ALA A 154 7.99 -8.32 -6.38
CA ALA A 154 7.52 -9.57 -6.97
C ALA A 154 6.48 -10.29 -6.07
N VAL A 155 6.75 -10.41 -4.77
CA VAL A 155 5.84 -11.09 -3.84
C VAL A 155 4.57 -10.29 -3.58
N ARG A 156 4.67 -8.96 -3.52
CA ARG A 156 3.50 -8.09 -3.32
C ARG A 156 2.57 -8.12 -4.52
N GLU A 157 3.11 -8.05 -5.74
CA GLU A 157 2.30 -8.19 -6.96
C GLU A 157 1.74 -9.61 -7.13
N ALA A 158 2.48 -10.64 -6.72
CA ALA A 158 1.95 -12.01 -6.68
C ALA A 158 0.79 -12.14 -5.68
N ALA A 159 0.89 -11.52 -4.51
CA ALA A 159 -0.19 -11.50 -3.53
C ALA A 159 -1.43 -10.76 -4.05
N ARG A 160 -1.25 -9.61 -4.70
CA ARG A 160 -2.35 -8.87 -5.34
C ARG A 160 -3.05 -9.72 -6.41
N ARG A 161 -2.27 -10.38 -7.26
CA ARG A 161 -2.77 -11.34 -8.26
C ARG A 161 -3.54 -12.50 -7.62
N ALA A 162 -3.00 -13.08 -6.56
CA ALA A 162 -3.62 -14.22 -5.87
C ALA A 162 -4.95 -13.82 -5.22
N LEU A 163 -5.01 -12.69 -4.53
CA LEU A 163 -6.25 -12.15 -3.95
C LEU A 163 -7.29 -11.85 -5.03
N GLY A 164 -6.90 -11.13 -6.08
CA GLY A 164 -7.81 -10.77 -7.16
C GLY A 164 -8.37 -11.97 -7.95
N ARG A 165 -7.60 -13.07 -8.03
CA ARG A 165 -8.08 -14.33 -8.62
C ARG A 165 -8.96 -15.14 -7.66
N ALA A 166 -8.54 -15.27 -6.41
CA ALA A 166 -9.24 -16.10 -5.43
C ALA A 166 -10.59 -15.51 -5.00
N LEU A 167 -10.73 -14.18 -5.04
CA LEU A 167 -11.92 -13.44 -4.61
C LEU A 167 -12.60 -12.72 -5.77
N HIS A 168 -12.45 -13.26 -6.99
CA HIS A 168 -12.86 -12.55 -8.21
C HIS A 168 -14.35 -12.16 -8.19
N ASP A 169 -15.21 -13.12 -7.87
CA ASP A 169 -16.66 -12.94 -7.92
C ASP A 169 -17.13 -11.97 -6.83
N GLU A 170 -16.55 -12.06 -5.62
CA GLU A 170 -16.84 -11.16 -4.51
C GLU A 170 -16.36 -9.73 -4.79
N LEU A 171 -15.15 -9.57 -5.33
CA LEU A 171 -14.61 -8.28 -5.72
C LEU A 171 -15.43 -7.65 -6.85
N ARG A 172 -15.86 -8.45 -7.82
CA ARG A 172 -16.71 -7.99 -8.94
C ARG A 172 -18.07 -7.52 -8.43
N THR A 173 -18.70 -8.35 -7.60
CA THR A 173 -20.01 -8.04 -7.01
C THR A 173 -19.94 -6.75 -6.18
N ALA A 174 -18.92 -6.61 -5.33
CA ALA A 174 -18.70 -5.39 -4.55
C ALA A 174 -18.44 -4.17 -5.45
N TYR A 175 -17.60 -4.30 -6.48
CA TYR A 175 -17.31 -3.22 -7.43
C TYR A 175 -18.58 -2.68 -8.10
N ASP A 176 -19.45 -3.58 -8.57
CA ASP A 176 -20.69 -3.21 -9.25
C ASP A 176 -21.71 -2.60 -8.28
N ALA A 177 -21.89 -3.18 -7.09
CA ALA A 177 -22.80 -2.67 -6.06
C ALA A 177 -22.39 -1.30 -5.50
N LEU A 178 -21.10 -0.95 -5.62
CA LEU A 178 -20.54 0.33 -5.19
C LEU A 178 -20.53 1.38 -6.29
N ALA A 179 -20.97 1.06 -7.51
CA ALA A 179 -21.15 2.06 -8.56
C ALA A 179 -22.20 3.09 -8.12
N ASP A 180 -21.74 4.29 -7.77
CA ASP A 180 -22.62 5.37 -7.37
C ASP A 180 -23.15 6.07 -8.63
N SER A 181 -24.47 6.09 -8.79
CA SER A 181 -25.17 6.84 -9.84
C SER A 181 -25.75 8.16 -9.31
N GLY A 182 -25.59 8.42 -8.01
CA GLY A 182 -26.03 9.66 -7.37
C GLY A 182 -25.05 10.81 -7.57
N PRO A 183 -25.42 12.04 -7.14
CA PRO A 183 -24.53 13.19 -7.20
C PRO A 183 -23.29 12.96 -6.33
N TYR A 184 -22.13 13.44 -6.78
CA TYR A 184 -20.88 13.34 -6.03
C TYR A 184 -21.00 14.03 -4.65
N ARG A 185 -20.57 13.32 -3.60
CA ARG A 185 -20.62 13.78 -2.20
C ARG A 185 -19.28 13.59 -1.51
N VAL A 186 -18.90 14.60 -0.71
CA VAL A 186 -17.71 14.61 0.15
C VAL A 186 -18.14 14.38 1.60
N ASN A 187 -18.52 13.14 1.93
CA ASN A 187 -18.81 12.70 3.29
C ASN A 187 -18.20 11.31 3.54
N GLY A 188 -18.07 10.91 4.81
CA GLY A 188 -17.39 9.68 5.20
C GLY A 188 -17.94 8.42 4.52
N ALA A 189 -19.27 8.28 4.44
CA ALA A 189 -19.91 7.14 3.79
C ALA A 189 -19.59 7.06 2.28
N ALA A 190 -19.71 8.19 1.56
CA ALA A 190 -19.42 8.23 0.13
C ALA A 190 -17.93 8.04 -0.17
N ILE A 191 -17.04 8.57 0.69
CA ILE A 191 -15.58 8.36 0.60
C ILE A 191 -15.25 6.88 0.81
N GLY A 192 -15.82 6.24 1.83
CA GLY A 192 -15.61 4.81 2.11
C GLY A 192 -16.06 3.92 0.95
N ARG A 193 -17.25 4.19 0.38
CA ARG A 193 -17.77 3.45 -0.79
C ARG A 193 -16.83 3.57 -2.00
N ARG A 194 -16.37 4.79 -2.33
CA ARG A 194 -15.40 5.00 -3.42
C ARG A 194 -14.06 4.31 -3.14
N ALA A 195 -13.56 4.40 -1.91
CA ALA A 195 -12.31 3.75 -1.51
C ALA A 195 -12.39 2.23 -1.72
N LEU A 196 -13.48 1.59 -1.29
CA LEU A 196 -13.67 0.15 -1.49
C LEU A 196 -13.84 -0.21 -2.96
N ARG A 197 -14.63 0.56 -3.72
CA ARG A 197 -14.79 0.34 -5.17
C ARG A 197 -13.44 0.39 -5.90
N ASN A 198 -12.61 1.38 -5.58
CA ASN A 198 -11.29 1.57 -6.17
C ASN A 198 -10.32 0.46 -5.75
N ALA A 199 -10.39 -0.02 -4.50
CA ALA A 199 -9.64 -1.19 -4.06
C ALA A 199 -10.06 -2.45 -4.84
N CYS A 200 -11.36 -2.66 -5.06
CA CYS A 200 -11.86 -3.78 -5.86
C CYS A 200 -11.33 -3.73 -7.30
N LEU A 201 -11.42 -2.55 -7.95
CA LEU A 201 -10.87 -2.35 -9.30
C LEU A 201 -9.37 -2.66 -9.36
N ALA A 202 -8.60 -2.21 -8.39
CA ALA A 202 -7.15 -2.43 -8.34
C ALA A 202 -6.79 -3.93 -8.23
N TYR A 203 -7.58 -4.74 -7.53
CA TYR A 203 -7.39 -6.20 -7.47
C TYR A 203 -7.87 -6.91 -8.74
N LEU A 204 -9.00 -6.49 -9.32
CA LEU A 204 -9.51 -7.04 -10.58
C LEU A 204 -8.51 -6.83 -11.73
N VAL A 205 -7.91 -5.63 -11.82
CA VAL A 205 -6.85 -5.33 -12.80
C VAL A 205 -5.59 -6.12 -12.50
N ALA A 206 -5.15 -6.16 -11.23
CA ALA A 206 -3.96 -6.92 -10.86
C ALA A 206 -4.08 -8.41 -11.20
N ALA A 207 -5.26 -9.01 -11.05
CA ALA A 207 -5.53 -10.40 -11.41
C ALA A 207 -5.34 -10.72 -12.90
N GLY A 208 -5.31 -9.70 -13.77
CA GLY A 208 -5.16 -9.87 -15.22
C GLY A 208 -6.41 -10.35 -15.92
N GLN A 209 -7.60 -10.09 -15.36
CA GLN A 209 -8.85 -10.55 -15.94
C GLN A 209 -9.14 -9.77 -17.25
N PRO A 210 -9.56 -10.43 -18.34
CA PRO A 210 -9.73 -9.78 -19.65
C PRO A 210 -10.62 -8.53 -19.61
N ASP A 211 -11.71 -8.57 -18.85
CA ASP A 211 -12.64 -7.44 -18.72
C ASP A 211 -12.17 -6.31 -17.80
N SER A 212 -11.15 -6.55 -16.96
CA SER A 212 -10.76 -5.58 -15.91
C SER A 212 -10.23 -4.26 -16.49
N LEU A 213 -9.50 -4.30 -17.61
CA LEU A 213 -9.00 -3.10 -18.29
C LEU A 213 -10.14 -2.27 -18.88
N ARG A 214 -11.18 -2.95 -19.40
CA ARG A 214 -12.40 -2.29 -19.88
C ARG A 214 -13.15 -1.61 -18.74
N LEU A 215 -13.21 -2.23 -17.56
CA LEU A 215 -13.81 -1.60 -16.37
C LEU A 215 -13.03 -0.36 -15.93
N ALA A 216 -11.69 -0.46 -15.89
CA ALA A 216 -10.85 0.67 -15.52
C ALA A 216 -11.04 1.84 -16.51
N LYS A 217 -10.99 1.57 -17.83
CA LYS A 217 -11.26 2.60 -18.84
C LYS A 217 -12.67 3.18 -18.72
N ALA A 218 -13.70 2.34 -18.53
CA ALA A 218 -15.07 2.82 -18.34
C ALA A 218 -15.22 3.72 -17.11
N GLN A 219 -14.55 3.39 -16.00
CA GLN A 219 -14.56 4.22 -14.80
C GLN A 219 -13.84 5.56 -15.02
N PHE A 220 -12.72 5.55 -15.75
CA PHE A 220 -12.01 6.76 -16.17
C PHE A 220 -12.90 7.65 -17.03
N ASP A 221 -13.53 7.09 -18.07
CA ASP A 221 -14.37 7.80 -19.04
C ASP A 221 -15.65 8.36 -18.42
N HIS A 222 -16.22 7.64 -17.46
CA HIS A 222 -17.39 8.10 -16.73
C HIS A 222 -17.11 9.44 -16.03
N GLY A 223 -15.88 9.67 -15.56
CA GLY A 223 -15.41 11.00 -15.18
C GLY A 223 -16.17 11.68 -14.05
N ALA A 224 -16.93 10.94 -13.23
CA ALA A 224 -17.84 11.50 -12.22
C ALA A 224 -17.13 12.35 -11.17
N ASN A 225 -15.90 12.00 -10.80
CA ASN A 225 -15.07 12.74 -9.87
C ASN A 225 -13.59 12.38 -10.04
N MET A 226 -12.70 13.26 -9.56
CA MET A 226 -11.25 13.08 -9.70
C MET A 226 -10.71 11.87 -8.91
N THR A 227 -11.35 11.44 -7.81
CA THR A 227 -10.90 10.25 -7.06
C THR A 227 -11.00 8.99 -7.91
N ASP A 228 -12.13 8.79 -8.57
CA ASP A 228 -12.36 7.59 -9.39
C ASP A 228 -11.58 7.62 -10.71
N VAL A 229 -11.43 8.81 -11.31
CA VAL A 229 -10.57 9.01 -12.50
C VAL A 229 -9.12 8.68 -12.19
N LEU A 230 -8.56 9.19 -11.09
CA LEU A 230 -7.17 8.92 -10.72
C LEU A 230 -6.96 7.46 -10.33
N ALA A 231 -7.92 6.83 -9.64
CA ALA A 231 -7.84 5.42 -9.30
C ALA A 231 -7.81 4.52 -10.55
N ALA A 232 -8.68 4.81 -11.52
CA ALA A 232 -8.72 4.12 -12.80
C ALA A 232 -7.44 4.34 -13.61
N LEU A 233 -6.96 5.59 -13.70
CA LEU A 233 -5.72 5.92 -14.41
C LEU A 233 -4.51 5.24 -13.77
N ALA A 234 -4.43 5.19 -12.44
CA ALA A 234 -3.37 4.49 -11.72
C ALA A 234 -3.43 2.96 -11.91
N ALA A 235 -4.63 2.37 -12.02
CA ALA A 235 -4.76 0.95 -12.34
C ALA A 235 -4.24 0.65 -13.76
N LEU A 236 -4.61 1.48 -14.74
CA LEU A 236 -4.17 1.35 -16.13
C LEU A 236 -2.67 1.63 -16.30
N SER A 237 -2.09 2.60 -15.57
CA SER A 237 -0.68 2.99 -15.73
C SER A 237 0.32 1.88 -15.39
N ASN A 238 -0.13 0.84 -14.68
CA ASN A 238 0.68 -0.31 -14.29
C ASN A 238 0.53 -1.51 -15.25
N VAL A 239 -0.21 -1.36 -16.36
CA VAL A 239 -0.42 -2.43 -17.35
C VAL A 239 -0.06 -1.91 -18.73
N ASP A 240 0.78 -2.66 -19.44
CA ASP A 240 1.10 -2.37 -20.84
C ASP A 240 -0.09 -2.74 -21.75
N CYS A 241 -0.93 -1.75 -22.06
CA CYS A 241 -2.14 -1.92 -22.85
C CYS A 241 -2.52 -0.63 -23.60
N PRO A 242 -3.30 -0.71 -24.70
CA PRO A 242 -3.75 0.48 -25.44
C PRO A 242 -4.52 1.48 -24.56
N GLN A 243 -5.37 0.98 -23.66
CA GLN A 243 -6.19 1.81 -22.76
C GLN A 243 -5.34 2.68 -21.83
N ARG A 244 -4.12 2.25 -21.48
CA ARG A 244 -3.16 3.07 -20.71
C ARG A 244 -2.74 4.30 -21.50
N ALA A 245 -2.29 4.10 -22.75
CA ALA A 245 -1.81 5.20 -23.58
C ALA A 245 -2.93 6.19 -23.89
N GLU A 246 -4.12 5.69 -24.22
CA GLU A 246 -5.33 6.50 -24.44
C GLU A 246 -5.69 7.32 -23.20
N ALA A 247 -5.83 6.69 -22.03
CA ALA A 247 -6.24 7.39 -20.81
C ALA A 247 -5.19 8.43 -20.35
N LEU A 248 -3.88 8.15 -20.49
CA LEU A 248 -2.83 9.11 -20.17
C LEU A 248 -2.87 10.33 -21.10
N ALA A 249 -3.07 10.12 -22.40
CA ALA A 249 -3.18 11.21 -23.37
C ALA A 249 -4.46 12.03 -23.17
N GLU A 250 -5.61 11.38 -22.94
CA GLU A 250 -6.88 12.03 -22.65
C GLU A 250 -6.82 12.86 -21.36
N PHE A 251 -6.19 12.32 -20.31
CA PHE A 251 -5.98 13.04 -19.05
C PHE A 251 -5.07 14.27 -19.25
N HIS A 252 -3.98 14.13 -20.00
CA HIS A 252 -3.14 15.28 -20.29
C HIS A 252 -3.92 16.34 -21.07
N ALA A 253 -4.57 15.98 -22.17
CA ALA A 253 -5.27 16.91 -23.04
C ALA A 253 -6.36 17.71 -22.31
N ARG A 254 -7.12 17.05 -21.42
CA ARG A 254 -8.22 17.68 -20.69
C ARG A 254 -7.76 18.53 -19.49
N TRP A 255 -6.64 18.20 -18.85
CA TRP A 255 -6.19 18.88 -17.62
C TRP A 255 -4.83 19.58 -17.71
N ARG A 256 -4.20 19.68 -18.90
CA ARG A 256 -2.92 20.40 -19.09
C ARG A 256 -2.93 21.85 -18.60
N GLY A 257 -4.09 22.51 -18.57
CA GLY A 257 -4.26 23.87 -18.05
C GLY A 257 -4.36 23.97 -16.52
N ASP A 258 -4.47 22.85 -15.80
CA ASP A 258 -4.55 22.80 -14.34
C ASP A 258 -3.25 22.20 -13.77
N ALA A 259 -2.41 23.07 -13.21
CA ALA A 259 -1.08 22.68 -12.74
C ALA A 259 -1.10 21.57 -11.67
N LEU A 260 -2.06 21.63 -10.73
CA LEU A 260 -2.16 20.71 -9.60
C LEU A 260 -2.73 19.36 -10.02
N VAL A 261 -3.66 19.34 -10.97
CA VAL A 261 -4.16 18.09 -11.55
C VAL A 261 -3.08 17.44 -12.39
N LEU A 262 -2.31 18.22 -13.15
CA LEU A 262 -1.20 17.71 -13.94
C LEU A 262 -0.08 17.11 -13.07
N ASP A 263 0.11 17.59 -11.83
CA ASP A 263 1.03 16.95 -10.88
C ASP A 263 0.63 15.49 -10.60
N LYS A 264 -0.67 15.18 -10.57
CA LYS A 264 -1.15 13.79 -10.41
C LYS A 264 -0.81 12.93 -11.63
N TRP A 265 -0.89 13.50 -12.83
CA TRP A 265 -0.53 12.82 -14.07
C TRP A 265 0.96 12.46 -14.13
N PHE A 266 1.85 13.39 -13.74
CA PHE A 266 3.28 13.09 -13.60
C PHE A 266 3.52 12.01 -12.55
N ALA A 267 2.90 12.13 -11.37
CA ALA A 267 3.10 11.19 -10.28
C ALA A 267 2.62 9.76 -10.62
N ILE A 268 1.49 9.61 -11.30
CA ILE A 268 0.95 8.30 -11.71
C ILE A 268 1.89 7.60 -12.71
N GLN A 269 2.49 8.34 -13.64
CA GLN A 269 3.46 7.77 -14.57
C GLN A 269 4.79 7.44 -13.88
N ALA A 270 5.27 8.32 -13.01
CA ALA A 270 6.51 8.13 -12.27
C ALA A 270 6.48 6.94 -11.31
N THR A 271 5.27 6.55 -10.87
CA THR A 271 5.03 5.40 -9.98
C THR A 271 4.58 4.15 -10.72
N SER A 272 4.56 4.16 -12.07
CA SER A 272 4.27 2.96 -12.85
C SER A 272 5.33 1.88 -12.62
N THR A 273 4.88 0.67 -12.36
CA THR A 273 5.75 -0.48 -12.14
C THR A 273 6.23 -1.13 -13.44
N LEU A 274 5.96 -0.56 -14.62
CA LEU A 274 6.39 -1.12 -15.89
C LEU A 274 7.92 -0.95 -16.11
N PRO A 275 8.60 -1.87 -16.82
CA PRO A 275 10.05 -1.85 -16.99
C PRO A 275 10.61 -0.58 -17.63
N GLU A 276 9.84 0.08 -18.50
CA GLU A 276 10.21 1.29 -19.24
C GLU A 276 10.06 2.59 -18.44
N THR A 277 9.54 2.53 -17.21
CA THR A 277 9.32 3.73 -16.38
C THR A 277 10.58 4.59 -16.20
N PRO A 278 11.82 4.06 -16.04
CA PRO A 278 13.03 4.88 -15.98
C PRO A 278 13.22 5.77 -17.21
N GLN A 279 12.91 5.27 -18.41
CA GLN A 279 12.94 6.09 -19.63
C GLN A 279 11.78 7.07 -19.65
N THR A 280 10.58 6.61 -19.28
CA THR A 280 9.37 7.46 -19.22
C THR A 280 9.59 8.70 -18.34
N VAL A 281 10.22 8.55 -17.16
CA VAL A 281 10.48 9.70 -16.28
C VAL A 281 11.51 10.68 -16.85
N ARG A 282 12.46 10.21 -17.66
CA ARG A 282 13.40 11.07 -18.38
C ARG A 282 12.69 11.86 -19.48
N ASP A 283 11.83 11.21 -20.25
CA ASP A 283 11.02 11.86 -21.29
C ASP A 283 10.07 12.90 -20.67
N LEU A 284 9.46 12.57 -19.53
CA LEU A 284 8.61 13.50 -18.77
C LEU A 284 9.38 14.68 -18.18
N ALA A 285 10.66 14.51 -17.83
CA ALA A 285 11.49 15.62 -17.36
C ALA A 285 11.88 16.59 -18.51
N ALA A 286 11.76 16.15 -19.77
CA ALA A 286 11.91 16.98 -20.95
C ALA A 286 10.57 17.50 -21.51
N HIS A 287 9.44 17.13 -20.88
CA HIS A 287 8.11 17.49 -21.35
C HIS A 287 7.86 19.01 -21.24
N PRO A 288 7.17 19.66 -22.20
CA PRO A 288 6.91 21.11 -22.15
C PRO A 288 6.20 21.61 -20.88
N ASP A 289 5.37 20.77 -20.27
CA ASP A 289 4.66 21.09 -19.02
C ASP A 289 5.44 20.73 -17.74
N PHE A 290 6.67 20.23 -17.88
CA PHE A 290 7.59 20.03 -16.77
C PHE A 290 8.48 21.27 -16.59
N ASP A 291 8.39 21.91 -15.43
CA ASP A 291 9.24 23.03 -15.05
C ASP A 291 10.03 22.69 -13.79
N LEU A 292 11.35 22.62 -13.93
CA LEU A 292 12.29 22.36 -12.84
C LEU A 292 12.26 23.45 -11.76
N ARG A 293 11.82 24.68 -12.09
CA ARG A 293 11.68 25.77 -11.12
C ARG A 293 10.46 25.61 -10.22
N ASN A 294 9.49 24.77 -10.60
CA ASN A 294 8.29 24.51 -9.81
C ASN A 294 8.52 23.33 -8.84
N PRO A 295 8.61 23.56 -7.52
CA PRO A 295 8.88 22.49 -6.56
C PRO A 295 7.79 21.41 -6.51
N ASN A 296 6.54 21.76 -6.83
CA ASN A 296 5.46 20.78 -6.89
C ASN A 296 5.64 19.84 -8.08
N ARG A 297 6.04 20.37 -9.23
CA ARG A 297 6.29 19.58 -10.44
C ARG A 297 7.50 18.65 -10.29
N VAL A 298 8.57 19.15 -9.69
CA VAL A 298 9.75 18.33 -9.32
C VAL A 298 9.37 17.21 -8.35
N ARG A 299 8.58 17.52 -7.31
CA ARG A 299 8.10 16.50 -6.37
C ARG A 299 7.19 15.48 -7.07
N ALA A 300 6.31 15.94 -7.95
CA ALA A 300 5.35 15.11 -8.66
C ALA A 300 6.02 14.08 -9.57
N LEU A 301 7.09 14.45 -10.27
CA LEU A 301 7.84 13.52 -11.13
C LEU A 301 8.98 12.83 -10.35
N THR A 302 10.02 13.58 -9.99
CA THR A 302 11.27 13.06 -9.44
C THR A 302 11.11 12.51 -8.02
N GLY A 303 10.32 13.21 -7.18
CA GLY A 303 10.03 12.74 -5.82
C GLY A 303 9.20 11.45 -5.83
N SER A 304 8.15 11.41 -6.64
CA SER A 304 7.29 10.22 -6.77
C SER A 304 8.06 9.02 -7.33
N PHE A 305 8.95 9.20 -8.30
CA PHE A 305 9.80 8.12 -8.80
C PHE A 305 10.76 7.60 -7.73
N SER A 306 11.52 8.48 -7.08
CA SER A 306 12.60 8.07 -6.18
C SER A 306 12.13 7.46 -4.85
N VAL A 307 10.96 7.85 -4.37
CA VAL A 307 10.39 7.33 -3.10
C VAL A 307 9.24 6.36 -3.35
N GLY A 308 8.40 6.63 -4.34
CA GLY A 308 7.16 5.89 -4.60
C GLY A 308 7.30 4.71 -5.55
N ASN A 309 8.48 4.53 -6.18
CA ASN A 309 8.71 3.45 -7.15
C ASN A 309 10.02 2.70 -6.88
N PRO A 310 10.16 2.01 -5.72
CA PRO A 310 11.43 1.42 -5.33
C PRO A 310 11.92 0.34 -6.31
N VAL A 311 11.05 -0.44 -6.95
CA VAL A 311 11.46 -1.45 -7.95
C VAL A 311 12.12 -0.82 -9.19
N ARG A 312 11.69 0.37 -9.62
CA ARG A 312 12.29 1.07 -10.78
C ARG A 312 13.40 2.03 -10.39
N PHE A 313 13.29 2.71 -9.26
CA PHE A 313 14.35 3.57 -8.74
C PHE A 313 15.60 2.77 -8.38
N HIS A 314 15.42 1.62 -7.70
CA HIS A 314 16.48 0.69 -7.38
C HIS A 314 16.66 -0.41 -8.44
N ALA A 315 16.34 -0.15 -9.70
CA ALA A 315 16.66 -1.09 -10.77
C ALA A 315 18.17 -1.40 -10.77
N VAL A 316 18.53 -2.67 -11.01
CA VAL A 316 19.94 -3.12 -10.97
C VAL A 316 20.82 -2.34 -11.94
N SER A 317 20.27 -1.78 -13.04
CA SER A 317 21.02 -0.93 -13.98
C SER A 317 21.57 0.34 -13.33
N GLY A 318 20.91 0.88 -12.29
CA GLY A 318 21.29 2.13 -11.62
C GLY A 318 20.78 3.39 -12.31
N GLU A 319 20.04 3.26 -13.41
CA GLU A 319 19.51 4.40 -14.17
C GLU A 319 18.65 5.35 -13.34
N GLY A 320 17.95 4.82 -12.33
CA GLY A 320 17.17 5.64 -11.41
C GLY A 320 18.02 6.54 -10.52
N TYR A 321 19.21 6.06 -10.11
CA TYR A 321 20.17 6.86 -9.34
C TYR A 321 20.80 7.95 -10.20
N ASP A 322 21.15 7.61 -11.44
CA ASP A 322 21.69 8.56 -12.41
C ASP A 322 20.68 9.67 -12.71
N PHE A 323 19.43 9.30 -12.98
CA PHE A 323 18.34 10.26 -13.21
C PHE A 323 18.16 11.22 -12.04
N LEU A 324 18.10 10.69 -10.81
CA LEU A 324 17.92 11.52 -9.62
C LEU A 324 19.10 12.49 -9.43
N ALA A 325 20.33 12.01 -9.62
CA ALA A 325 21.51 12.86 -9.53
C ALA A 325 21.56 13.92 -10.65
N ASP A 326 21.11 13.62 -11.88
CA ASP A 326 21.02 14.60 -12.96
C ASP A 326 20.06 15.75 -12.58
N ILE A 327 18.88 15.39 -12.04
CA ILE A 327 17.88 16.37 -11.59
C ILE A 327 18.41 17.19 -10.41
N ILE A 328 19.05 16.56 -9.43
CA ILE A 328 19.62 17.28 -8.26
C ILE A 328 20.65 18.30 -8.73
N LEU A 329 21.59 17.91 -9.59
CA LEU A 329 22.63 18.80 -10.12
C LEU A 329 22.05 19.97 -10.92
N ALA A 330 20.99 19.73 -11.70
CA ALA A 330 20.31 20.79 -12.44
C ALA A 330 19.49 21.71 -11.51
N LEU A 331 18.95 21.18 -10.41
CA LEU A 331 18.10 21.90 -9.48
C LEU A 331 18.90 22.69 -8.44
N ASP A 332 20.07 22.21 -8.03
CA ASP A 332 20.84 22.79 -6.93
C ASP A 332 21.15 24.29 -7.12
N PRO A 333 21.59 24.77 -8.31
CA PRO A 333 21.80 26.20 -8.54
C PRO A 333 20.51 27.04 -8.51
N LEU A 334 19.36 26.41 -8.74
CA LEU A 334 18.05 27.08 -8.79
C LEU A 334 17.34 27.08 -7.44
N ASN A 335 17.44 25.98 -6.70
CA ASN A 335 16.77 25.76 -5.43
C ASN A 335 17.50 24.69 -4.59
N PRO A 336 18.57 25.09 -3.86
CA PRO A 336 19.38 24.17 -3.06
C PRO A 336 18.57 23.43 -1.98
N GLN A 337 17.51 24.05 -1.45
CA GLN A 337 16.67 23.45 -0.41
C GLN A 337 15.86 22.26 -0.94
N VAL A 338 15.32 22.36 -2.16
CA VAL A 338 14.60 21.25 -2.78
C VAL A 338 15.58 20.18 -3.24
N ALA A 339 16.73 20.57 -3.82
CA ALA A 339 17.79 19.65 -4.20
C ALA A 339 18.27 18.80 -3.00
N ALA A 340 18.56 19.42 -1.86
CA ALA A 340 18.97 18.72 -0.63
C ALA A 340 17.94 17.70 -0.14
N ARG A 341 16.63 18.01 -0.23
CA ARG A 341 15.56 17.07 0.14
C ARG A 341 15.49 15.85 -0.79
N LEU A 342 15.80 16.03 -2.08
CA LEU A 342 15.80 14.96 -3.06
C LEU A 342 16.96 13.98 -2.91
N VAL A 343 18.01 14.32 -2.16
CA VAL A 343 19.15 13.41 -1.89
C VAL A 343 18.75 12.23 -1.00
N ALA A 344 17.72 12.38 -0.15
CA ALA A 344 17.38 11.42 0.91
C ALA A 344 17.26 9.95 0.46
N PRO A 345 16.63 9.60 -0.68
CA PRO A 345 16.57 8.21 -1.16
C PRO A 345 17.94 7.57 -1.42
N LEU A 346 18.94 8.35 -1.86
CA LEU A 346 20.31 7.87 -2.03
C LEU A 346 21.03 7.64 -0.69
N GLY A 347 20.60 8.33 0.37
CA GLY A 347 21.16 8.18 1.71
C GLY A 347 20.94 6.80 2.34
N GLN A 348 19.96 6.04 1.85
CA GLN A 348 19.62 4.70 2.34
C GLN A 348 20.52 3.59 1.77
N TRP A 349 21.61 3.93 1.07
CA TRP A 349 22.46 2.96 0.36
C TRP A 349 22.91 1.79 1.24
N ARG A 350 23.24 2.02 2.53
CA ARG A 350 23.70 0.96 3.45
C ARG A 350 22.70 -0.19 3.64
N ARG A 351 21.42 0.05 3.35
CA ARG A 351 20.36 -0.95 3.44
C ARG A 351 20.19 -1.77 2.16
N MET A 352 20.95 -1.51 1.10
CA MET A 352 20.84 -2.21 -0.17
C MET A 352 21.93 -3.28 -0.32
N ASP A 353 21.81 -4.16 -1.30
CA ASP A 353 22.88 -5.09 -1.69
C ASP A 353 24.14 -4.35 -2.19
N THR A 354 25.29 -5.05 -2.22
CA THR A 354 26.59 -4.47 -2.56
C THR A 354 26.63 -3.82 -3.96
N ALA A 355 25.93 -4.36 -4.95
CA ALA A 355 25.93 -3.81 -6.30
C ALA A 355 25.16 -2.48 -6.34
N ARG A 356 23.99 -2.42 -5.69
CA ARG A 356 23.22 -1.18 -5.55
C ARG A 356 23.95 -0.14 -4.69
N GLN A 357 24.61 -0.56 -3.62
CA GLN A 357 25.44 0.31 -2.77
C GLN A 357 26.49 1.07 -3.58
N ALA A 358 27.24 0.37 -4.43
CA ALA A 358 28.27 0.97 -5.25
C ALA A 358 27.70 2.07 -6.17
N LYS A 359 26.57 1.81 -6.82
CA LYS A 359 25.92 2.77 -7.74
C LYS A 359 25.32 3.98 -7.03
N MET A 360 24.63 3.77 -5.90
CA MET A 360 24.10 4.87 -5.09
C MET A 360 25.22 5.77 -4.55
N ARG A 361 26.33 5.15 -4.11
CA ARG A 361 27.51 5.91 -3.66
C ARG A 361 28.16 6.70 -4.80
N ALA A 362 28.25 6.14 -6.00
CA ALA A 362 28.76 6.86 -7.17
C ALA A 362 27.89 8.08 -7.48
N ALA A 363 26.56 7.95 -7.43
CA ALA A 363 25.63 9.07 -7.61
C ALA A 363 25.82 10.14 -6.52
N LEU A 364 25.95 9.76 -5.25
CA LEU A 364 26.25 10.68 -4.14
C LEU A 364 27.58 11.41 -4.32
N GLN A 365 28.62 10.70 -4.75
CA GLN A 365 29.94 11.29 -5.02
C GLN A 365 29.87 12.29 -6.18
N ARG A 366 29.09 11.98 -7.22
CA ARG A 366 28.86 12.91 -8.34
C ARG A 366 28.17 14.19 -7.87
N ILE A 367 27.16 14.08 -7.01
CA ILE A 367 26.49 15.25 -6.41
C ILE A 367 27.46 16.04 -5.53
N PHE A 368 28.22 15.36 -4.66
CA PHE A 368 29.16 16.01 -3.75
C PHE A 368 30.32 16.71 -4.44
N ALA A 369 30.77 16.20 -5.59
CA ALA A 369 31.85 16.80 -6.36
C ALA A 369 31.41 18.01 -7.20
N ALA A 370 30.12 18.32 -7.25
CA ALA A 370 29.62 19.49 -7.96
C ALA A 370 30.03 20.78 -7.22
N PRO A 371 30.41 21.83 -7.98
CA PRO A 371 30.97 23.06 -7.43
C PRO A 371 29.96 23.96 -6.71
#